data_AF-A0A813K7E8-F1
#
_entry.id   AF-A0A813K7E8-F1
#
_cell.length_a   1.000
_cell.length_b   1.000
_cell.length_c   1.000
_cell.angle_alpha   90.00
_cell.angle_beta   90.00
_cell.angle_gamma   90.00
#
_symmetry.space_group_name_H-M   'P 1'
#
loop_
_entity.id
_entity.type
_entity.pdbx_description
1 polymer ?
#
loop_
_entity_poly.entity_id
_entity_poly.type
_entity_poly.pdbx_seq_one_letter_code
_entity_poly.pdbx_strand_id
1 'polypeptide(L)'
;MGNNMEPWFLYGVDMPEERRKSVFKLHRGPDGKPANAGWPNYVRGVLSDEEVQAVERIHAEHFAWDQRKDRLVQVIEDMDSDVLSLVECDNFDDFFRPALEAMGYLTVWKKRPRPASADGCCVAWKAAIFELVAEHSCEYVDKYDPATKRSWKDRIALMVLLRVKMTGHVICFVSTHLQRNPEDPKEDFLRARQVGQVLRELASFTREHRAEEAAVLLTGDLNCTSFGRLRGIANTVSLLSRDTFLHPFTFDCADVPTGVTSVTTARCMRIDAIMYQSQKLELVDVQELPELDPGFPIPNAQHPSDHVPIVAQFRLRNQLHSTRQVAKDWYTCLSGEVGLTPLSFKQLKNAFKLYDFDGTGNSTRGEVRKVLVSLFDVVHEGMHKVLDQVPEDGLDFDGFVASYLKAVKAGGMPGLEDFKEAFLAFDTDGDGTLDLAELLDAFKTCAPAEALTRTTNNSNNNNNNKDNNNNNTNNNKPARQQRRFGSNRCDSFMGLFRRGSASCCSRSELFVFIFCLFVVLLFLWSLCVCIC
;
A
#
# COMPACT_ATOMS: atom_id res chain seq x y z
N MET A 1 23.41 -1.32 3.87
CA MET A 1 23.12 -1.89 5.21
C MET A 1 23.86 -1.18 6.33
N GLY A 2 23.21 -1.10 7.50
CA GLY A 2 23.51 -0.25 8.65
C GLY A 2 24.98 -0.15 9.07
N ASN A 3 25.39 1.10 9.34
CA ASN A 3 26.66 1.46 9.94
C ASN A 3 26.36 2.03 11.34
N ASN A 4 26.92 1.44 12.41
CA ASN A 4 26.70 1.93 13.78
C ASN A 4 27.09 3.41 13.96
N MET A 5 28.02 3.89 13.14
CA MET A 5 28.49 5.28 13.07
C MET A 5 27.57 6.17 12.23
N GLU A 6 26.28 5.84 12.17
CA GLU A 6 25.21 6.72 11.69
C GLU A 6 24.46 7.29 12.90
N PRO A 7 23.94 8.52 12.82
CA PRO A 7 23.38 9.22 13.97
C PRO A 7 22.14 8.57 14.60
N TRP A 8 21.52 7.59 13.94
CA TRP A 8 20.34 6.86 14.44
C TRP A 8 20.66 5.53 15.13
N PHE A 9 21.91 5.02 15.05
CA PHE A 9 22.32 3.80 15.76
C PHE A 9 23.12 4.13 17.02
N LEU A 10 24.39 4.50 16.88
CA LEU A 10 25.30 4.90 17.96
C LEU A 10 25.25 3.94 19.17
N TYR A 11 25.26 2.63 18.94
CA TYR A 11 25.20 1.61 19.99
C TYR A 11 26.45 1.68 20.88
N GLY A 12 26.28 1.34 22.15
CA GLY A 12 27.33 1.45 23.17
C GLY A 12 27.31 2.76 23.95
N VAL A 13 26.36 3.64 23.63
CA VAL A 13 26.20 4.94 24.27
C VAL A 13 24.77 5.10 24.75
N ASP A 14 24.59 5.57 25.98
CA ASP A 14 23.29 6.02 26.44
C ASP A 14 22.92 7.35 25.75
N MET A 15 21.86 7.28 24.95
CA MET A 15 21.48 8.35 24.02
C MET A 15 20.03 8.79 24.29
N PRO A 16 19.79 9.48 25.42
CA PRO A 16 18.47 10.05 25.71
C PRO A 16 18.07 11.07 24.64
N GLU A 17 16.77 11.34 24.52
CA GLU A 17 16.18 12.09 23.41
C GLU A 17 16.85 13.46 23.17
N GLU A 18 17.12 14.23 24.22
CA GLU A 18 17.76 15.55 24.11
C GLU A 18 19.22 15.47 23.63
N ARG A 19 19.95 14.44 24.07
CA ARG A 19 21.31 14.19 23.59
C ARG A 19 21.28 13.79 22.11
N ARG A 20 20.33 12.93 21.73
CA ARG A 20 20.12 12.52 20.34
C ARG A 20 19.78 13.71 19.44
N LYS A 21 18.88 14.60 19.88
CA LYS A 21 18.56 15.85 19.17
C LYS A 21 19.80 16.71 18.95
N SER A 22 20.72 16.75 19.91
CA SER A 22 21.98 17.49 19.79
C SER A 22 22.91 16.89 18.72
N VAL A 23 23.03 15.56 18.67
CA VAL A 23 23.73 14.85 17.58
C VAL A 23 23.11 15.19 16.22
N PHE A 24 21.77 15.13 16.11
CA PHE A 24 21.08 15.43 14.84
C PHE A 24 21.27 16.88 14.40
N LYS A 25 21.28 17.85 15.33
CA LYS A 25 21.57 19.27 15.03
C LYS A 25 23.01 19.49 14.53
N LEU A 26 23.97 18.71 15.02
CA LEU A 26 25.35 18.78 14.51
C LEU A 26 25.51 18.04 13.18
N HIS A 27 24.78 16.95 13.00
CA HIS A 27 24.79 16.18 11.77
C HIS A 27 24.09 16.93 10.62
N ARG A 28 22.98 17.63 10.90
CA ARG A 28 22.19 18.40 9.91
C ARG A 28 21.99 19.85 10.33
N GLY A 29 22.26 20.76 9.40
CA GLY A 29 21.99 22.18 9.56
C GLY A 29 20.48 22.51 9.54
N PRO A 30 20.11 23.77 9.79
CA PRO A 30 18.71 24.22 9.83
C PRO A 30 17.92 23.98 8.54
N ASP A 31 18.61 23.87 7.40
CA ASP A 31 18.04 23.55 6.10
C ASP A 31 17.96 22.03 5.82
N GLY A 32 18.28 21.21 6.82
CA GLY A 32 18.26 19.75 6.75
C GLY A 32 19.46 19.12 6.02
N LYS A 33 20.41 19.92 5.53
CA LYS A 33 21.62 19.44 4.85
C LYS A 33 22.70 19.02 5.83
N PRO A 34 23.62 18.10 5.46
CA PRO A 34 24.73 17.72 6.33
C PRO A 34 25.57 18.94 6.73
N ALA A 35 25.76 19.17 8.04
CA ALA A 35 26.55 20.28 8.56
C ALA A 35 27.97 19.83 8.95
N ASN A 36 28.10 18.73 9.69
CA ASN A 36 29.39 18.10 10.03
C ASN A 36 29.42 16.66 9.49
N ALA A 37 29.36 16.49 8.17
CA ALA A 37 29.28 15.16 7.57
C ALA A 37 30.49 14.28 7.96
N GLY A 38 30.21 13.03 8.31
CA GLY A 38 31.22 12.01 8.59
C GLY A 38 31.53 11.80 10.07
N TRP A 39 31.69 10.53 10.43
CA TRP A 39 32.15 10.12 11.76
C TRP A 39 33.62 10.50 11.99
N PRO A 40 34.03 10.92 13.21
CA PRO A 40 33.22 11.25 14.38
C PRO A 40 32.85 12.75 14.46
N ASN A 41 32.88 13.50 13.35
CA ASN A 41 32.77 14.95 13.39
C ASN A 41 31.40 15.45 13.90
N TYR A 42 30.30 14.80 13.50
CA TYR A 42 28.95 15.20 13.94
C TYR A 42 28.61 14.84 15.39
N VAL A 43 29.50 14.14 16.11
CA VAL A 43 29.34 13.83 17.54
C VAL A 43 30.32 14.57 18.44
N ARG A 44 31.25 15.35 17.86
CA ARG A 44 32.27 16.06 18.61
C ARG A 44 31.65 17.05 19.60
N GLY A 45 32.03 16.95 20.86
CA GLY A 45 31.49 17.76 21.96
C GLY A 45 30.15 17.28 22.50
N VAL A 46 29.58 16.20 21.93
CA VAL A 46 28.40 15.51 22.48
C VAL A 46 28.78 14.16 23.06
N LEU A 47 29.71 13.45 22.42
CA LEU A 47 30.28 12.19 22.91
C LEU A 47 31.70 12.41 23.45
N SER A 48 32.04 11.68 24.52
CA SER A 48 33.42 11.56 25.00
C SER A 48 34.25 10.66 24.08
N ASP A 49 35.57 10.70 24.21
CA ASP A 49 36.47 9.86 23.41
C ASP A 49 36.25 8.36 23.72
N GLU A 50 35.92 8.02 24.97
CA GLU A 50 35.58 6.63 25.38
C GLU A 50 34.28 6.15 24.72
N GLU A 51 33.28 7.02 24.62
CA GLU A 51 32.00 6.70 23.97
C GLU A 51 32.16 6.54 22.46
N VAL A 52 32.98 7.38 21.81
CA VAL A 52 33.35 7.21 20.41
C VAL A 52 34.02 5.85 20.18
N GLN A 53 34.99 5.48 21.02
CA GLN A 53 35.62 4.16 20.96
C GLN A 53 34.65 3.00 21.19
N ALA A 54 33.65 3.18 22.08
CA ALA A 54 32.62 2.17 22.31
C ALA A 54 31.73 1.95 21.07
N VAL A 55 31.33 3.04 20.38
CA VAL A 55 30.57 2.97 19.12
C VAL A 55 31.39 2.26 18.03
N GLU A 56 32.67 2.59 17.90
CA GLU A 56 33.59 1.98 16.93
C GLU A 56 33.82 0.49 17.20
N ARG A 57 33.96 0.10 18.47
CA ARG A 57 34.08 -1.30 18.86
C ARG A 57 32.83 -2.10 18.48
N ILE A 58 31.65 -1.63 18.85
CA ILE A 58 30.39 -2.30 18.50
C ILE A 58 30.17 -2.30 16.98
N HIS A 59 30.61 -1.25 16.28
CA HIS A 59 30.61 -1.25 14.82
C HIS A 59 31.43 -2.42 14.28
N ALA A 60 32.68 -2.56 14.73
CA ALA A 60 33.59 -3.60 14.27
C ALA A 60 33.14 -5.02 14.62
N GLU A 61 32.43 -5.19 15.75
CA GLU A 61 31.92 -6.48 16.22
C GLU A 61 30.62 -6.90 15.53
N HIS A 62 29.70 -5.95 15.28
CA HIS A 62 28.33 -6.28 14.91
C HIS A 62 27.84 -5.63 13.63
N PHE A 63 28.31 -4.45 13.23
CA PHE A 63 27.78 -3.74 12.06
C PHE A 63 28.66 -3.84 10.80
N ALA A 64 29.97 -4.06 10.97
CA ALA A 64 30.90 -4.20 9.87
C ALA A 64 30.43 -5.28 8.88
N TRP A 65 30.49 -4.96 7.58
CA TRP A 65 29.97 -5.81 6.52
C TRP A 65 30.53 -7.24 6.59
N ASP A 66 31.85 -7.36 6.77
CA ASP A 66 32.53 -8.65 6.86
C ASP A 66 32.08 -9.51 8.06
N GLN A 67 31.49 -8.92 9.11
CA GLN A 67 30.95 -9.67 10.24
C GLN A 67 29.50 -10.14 10.03
N ARG A 68 28.78 -9.58 9.07
CA ARG A 68 27.35 -9.83 8.88
C ARG A 68 27.04 -10.57 7.59
N LYS A 69 27.81 -10.36 6.52
CA LYS A 69 27.50 -10.85 5.17
C LYS A 69 27.20 -12.34 5.10
N ASP A 70 28.04 -13.18 5.70
CA ASP A 70 27.85 -14.64 5.65
C ASP A 70 26.71 -15.09 6.57
N ARG A 71 26.51 -14.41 7.71
CA ARG A 71 25.36 -14.64 8.60
C ARG A 71 24.03 -14.25 7.94
N LEU A 72 24.00 -13.19 7.14
CA LEU A 72 22.82 -12.81 6.36
C LEU A 72 22.46 -13.88 5.33
N VAL A 73 23.46 -14.43 4.64
CA VAL A 73 23.27 -15.56 3.73
C VAL A 73 22.76 -16.79 4.46
N GLN A 74 23.31 -17.10 5.64
CA GLN A 74 22.81 -18.22 6.47
C GLN A 74 21.34 -18.03 6.85
N VAL A 75 20.94 -16.83 7.25
CA VAL A 75 19.52 -16.53 7.55
C VAL A 75 18.64 -16.80 6.33
N ILE A 76 19.07 -16.40 5.13
CA ILE A 76 18.32 -16.65 3.88
C ILE A 76 18.24 -18.15 3.56
N GLU A 77 19.33 -18.89 3.79
CA GLU A 77 19.37 -20.34 3.60
C GLU A 77 18.41 -21.06 4.56
N ASP A 78 18.44 -20.69 5.84
CA ASP A 78 17.61 -21.27 6.90
C ASP A 78 16.10 -21.00 6.70
N MET A 79 15.75 -19.88 6.04
CA MET A 79 14.36 -19.57 5.68
C MET A 79 13.80 -20.51 4.60
N ASP A 80 14.65 -21.10 3.76
CA ASP A 80 14.33 -21.92 2.59
C ASP A 80 13.10 -21.45 1.79
N SER A 81 13.03 -20.15 1.51
CA SER A 81 11.86 -19.54 0.87
C SER A 81 11.75 -19.88 -0.63
N ASP A 82 10.54 -19.99 -1.14
CA ASP A 82 10.29 -20.17 -2.57
C ASP A 82 10.50 -18.87 -3.38
N VAL A 83 10.13 -17.74 -2.77
CA VAL A 83 10.27 -16.38 -3.29
C VAL A 83 10.65 -15.45 -2.13
N LEU A 84 11.63 -14.59 -2.34
CA LEU A 84 12.27 -13.74 -1.33
C LEU A 84 12.30 -12.28 -1.81
N SER A 85 12.06 -11.35 -0.90
CA SER A 85 12.32 -9.92 -1.06
C SER A 85 13.47 -9.50 -0.14
N LEU A 86 14.49 -8.83 -0.68
CA LEU A 86 15.51 -8.13 0.09
C LEU A 86 15.43 -6.63 -0.19
N VAL A 87 15.31 -5.84 0.87
CA VAL A 87 15.41 -4.38 0.82
C VAL A 87 16.75 -3.91 1.40
N GLU A 88 17.16 -2.68 1.08
CA GLU A 88 18.50 -2.19 1.39
C GLU A 88 19.64 -3.10 0.87
N CYS A 89 19.38 -3.83 -0.20
CA CYS A 89 20.32 -4.77 -0.79
C CYS A 89 21.38 -4.01 -1.58
N ASP A 90 22.51 -3.71 -0.93
CA ASP A 90 23.77 -3.30 -1.54
C ASP A 90 24.63 -4.54 -1.86
N ASN A 91 25.81 -4.36 -2.44
CA ASN A 91 26.74 -5.46 -2.78
C ASN A 91 26.09 -6.59 -3.59
N PHE A 92 25.10 -6.24 -4.43
CA PHE A 92 24.26 -7.25 -5.07
C PHE A 92 25.05 -8.11 -6.05
N ASP A 93 25.72 -7.51 -7.03
CA ASP A 93 26.42 -8.25 -8.08
C ASP A 93 27.59 -9.07 -7.53
N ASP A 94 28.35 -8.51 -6.58
CA ASP A 94 29.59 -9.12 -6.09
C ASP A 94 29.37 -10.15 -4.97
N PHE A 95 28.24 -10.09 -4.24
CA PHE A 95 27.99 -10.96 -3.08
C PHE A 95 26.63 -11.65 -3.11
N PHE A 96 25.52 -10.91 -3.10
CA PHE A 96 24.19 -11.53 -2.97
C PHE A 96 23.79 -12.37 -4.19
N ARG A 97 24.06 -11.89 -5.40
CA ARG A 97 23.75 -12.61 -6.64
C ARG A 97 24.42 -14.00 -6.66
N PRO A 98 25.75 -14.14 -6.53
CA PRO A 98 26.38 -15.47 -6.56
C PRO A 98 25.93 -16.36 -5.39
N ALA A 99 25.71 -15.80 -4.20
CA ALA A 99 25.20 -16.57 -3.06
C ALA A 99 23.78 -17.13 -3.31
N LEU A 100 22.86 -16.28 -3.81
CA LEU A 100 21.49 -16.66 -4.15
C LEU A 100 21.44 -17.66 -5.31
N GLU A 101 22.27 -17.49 -6.34
CA GLU A 101 22.40 -18.42 -7.45
C GLU A 101 22.89 -19.80 -6.98
N ALA A 102 23.85 -19.84 -6.05
CA ALA A 102 24.32 -21.09 -5.44
C ALA A 102 23.21 -21.83 -4.66
N MET A 103 22.26 -21.08 -4.08
CA MET A 103 21.06 -21.59 -3.42
C MET A 103 19.92 -21.94 -4.40
N GLY A 104 20.14 -21.81 -5.71
CA GLY A 104 19.18 -22.15 -6.76
C GLY A 104 18.14 -21.07 -7.07
N TYR A 105 18.37 -19.83 -6.63
CA TYR A 105 17.51 -18.71 -6.96
C TYR A 105 17.91 -18.04 -8.28
N LEU A 106 16.90 -17.58 -9.03
CA LEU A 106 17.06 -16.52 -10.02
C LEU A 106 16.69 -15.19 -9.35
N THR A 107 17.24 -14.08 -9.85
CA THR A 107 17.15 -12.78 -9.19
C THR A 107 16.89 -11.64 -10.16
N VAL A 108 16.15 -10.64 -9.68
CA VAL A 108 16.06 -9.29 -10.27
C VAL A 108 16.39 -8.30 -9.17
N TRP A 109 17.21 -7.30 -9.51
CA TRP A 109 17.57 -6.25 -8.58
C TRP A 109 17.53 -4.89 -9.27
N LYS A 110 17.08 -3.89 -8.51
CA LYS A 110 17.06 -2.51 -8.94
C LYS A 110 17.65 -1.62 -7.86
N LYS A 111 18.70 -0.89 -8.22
CA LYS A 111 19.26 0.18 -7.41
C LYS A 111 18.27 1.33 -7.22
N ARG A 112 18.29 1.99 -6.06
CA ARG A 112 17.62 3.28 -5.87
C ARG A 112 18.15 4.35 -6.86
N PRO A 113 17.29 5.24 -7.39
CA PRO A 113 17.66 6.22 -8.42
C PRO A 113 18.64 7.30 -7.95
N ARG A 114 18.76 7.52 -6.63
CA ARG A 114 19.68 8.53 -6.08
C ARG A 114 21.13 8.09 -6.34
N PRO A 115 21.99 8.93 -6.98
CA PRO A 115 23.36 8.54 -7.32
C PRO A 115 24.22 8.06 -6.14
N ALA A 116 24.04 8.69 -4.98
CA ALA A 116 24.77 8.37 -3.76
C ALA A 116 24.30 7.09 -3.05
N SER A 117 23.16 6.51 -3.45
CA SER A 117 22.74 5.23 -2.91
C SER A 117 23.67 4.13 -3.42
N ALA A 118 23.87 3.08 -2.62
CA ALA A 118 24.56 1.85 -3.04
C ALA A 118 23.59 0.65 -3.07
N ASP A 119 22.42 0.83 -2.47
CA ASP A 119 21.42 -0.19 -2.20
C ASP A 119 20.21 -0.11 -3.15
N GLY A 120 19.41 -1.17 -3.09
CA GLY A 120 18.23 -1.36 -3.90
C GLY A 120 17.26 -2.39 -3.31
N CYS A 121 16.29 -2.81 -4.13
CA CYS A 121 15.42 -3.94 -3.83
C CYS A 121 15.81 -5.11 -4.72
N CYS A 122 15.86 -6.32 -4.14
CA CYS A 122 16.04 -7.59 -4.84
C CYS A 122 14.77 -8.43 -4.68
N VAL A 123 14.31 -9.04 -5.76
CA VAL A 123 13.39 -10.19 -5.71
C VAL A 123 14.13 -11.42 -6.21
N ALA A 124 14.09 -12.50 -5.42
CA ALA A 124 14.69 -13.78 -5.76
C ALA A 124 13.63 -14.89 -5.74
N TRP A 125 13.70 -15.87 -6.63
CA TRP A 125 12.77 -17.01 -6.65
C TRP A 125 13.47 -18.31 -7.05
N LYS A 126 13.04 -19.45 -6.50
CA LYS A 126 13.63 -20.76 -6.80
C LYS A 126 13.43 -21.10 -8.28
N ALA A 127 14.53 -21.30 -9.00
CA ALA A 127 14.53 -21.58 -10.44
C ALA A 127 13.78 -22.86 -10.79
N ALA A 128 13.73 -23.83 -9.87
CA ALA A 128 13.03 -25.09 -10.05
C ALA A 128 11.50 -24.94 -10.06
N ILE A 129 10.95 -23.92 -9.40
CA ILE A 129 9.51 -23.76 -9.16
C ILE A 129 8.90 -22.75 -10.12
N PHE A 130 9.60 -21.64 -10.38
CA PHE A 130 9.05 -20.52 -11.15
C PHE A 130 9.83 -20.22 -12.43
N GLU A 131 9.13 -19.66 -13.40
CA GLU A 131 9.69 -18.93 -14.53
C GLU A 131 9.29 -17.45 -14.46
N LEU A 132 10.19 -16.57 -14.88
CA LEU A 132 9.90 -15.14 -14.99
C LEU A 132 9.06 -14.89 -16.24
N VAL A 133 7.91 -14.23 -16.07
CA VAL A 133 7.05 -13.78 -17.16
C VAL A 133 7.39 -12.34 -17.55
N ALA A 134 7.50 -11.46 -16.56
CA ALA A 134 7.86 -10.06 -16.75
C ALA A 134 8.37 -9.46 -15.44
N GLU A 135 9.12 -8.37 -15.54
CA GLU A 135 9.57 -7.55 -14.42
C GLU A 135 9.27 -6.07 -14.69
N HIS A 136 9.08 -5.30 -13.62
CA HIS A 136 8.88 -3.87 -13.70
C HIS A 136 9.45 -3.17 -12.47
N SER A 137 10.06 -2.01 -12.65
CA SER A 137 10.53 -1.18 -11.54
C SER A 137 9.82 0.16 -11.53
N CYS A 138 9.24 0.53 -10.40
CA CYS A 138 8.67 1.84 -10.16
C CYS A 138 9.66 2.69 -9.36
N GLU A 139 10.12 3.81 -9.91
CA GLU A 139 10.86 4.82 -9.15
C GLU A 139 9.88 5.91 -8.69
N TYR A 140 9.69 6.04 -7.38
CA TYR A 140 8.69 6.96 -6.85
C TYR A 140 9.05 8.40 -7.14
N VAL A 141 8.08 9.17 -7.61
CA VAL A 141 8.18 10.61 -7.76
C VAL A 141 7.63 11.28 -6.50
N ASP A 142 8.53 11.61 -5.60
CA ASP A 142 8.18 12.20 -4.30
C ASP A 142 7.86 13.69 -4.42
N LYS A 143 8.52 14.37 -5.37
CA LYS A 143 8.31 15.79 -5.71
C LYS A 143 8.47 16.03 -7.21
N TYR A 144 7.76 17.04 -7.72
CA TYR A 144 7.83 17.45 -9.12
C TYR A 144 7.76 18.97 -9.24
N ASP A 145 8.67 19.55 -10.02
CA ASP A 145 8.71 20.97 -10.36
C ASP A 145 8.28 21.13 -11.83
N PRO A 146 7.12 21.76 -12.10
CA PRO A 146 6.59 21.89 -13.44
C PRO A 146 7.36 22.90 -14.30
N ALA A 147 8.02 23.88 -13.68
CA ALA A 147 8.74 24.92 -14.40
C ALA A 147 10.03 24.36 -14.99
N THR A 148 10.76 23.56 -14.22
CA THR A 148 12.00 22.90 -14.66
C THR A 148 11.78 21.49 -15.22
N LYS A 149 10.55 20.96 -15.11
CA LYS A 149 10.19 19.55 -15.39
C LYS A 149 11.06 18.55 -14.61
N ARG A 150 11.55 18.95 -13.44
CA ARG A 150 12.42 18.13 -12.61
C ARG A 150 11.59 17.30 -11.64
N SER A 151 11.89 16.00 -11.58
CA SER A 151 11.37 15.08 -10.56
C SER A 151 12.45 14.79 -9.53
N TRP A 152 12.04 14.62 -8.28
CA TRP A 152 12.89 14.08 -7.22
C TRP A 152 12.40 12.68 -6.90
N LYS A 153 13.31 11.72 -7.05
CA LYS A 153 13.07 10.30 -6.81
C LYS A 153 14.12 9.76 -5.86
N ASP A 154 13.73 8.81 -5.02
CA ASP A 154 14.64 8.18 -4.07
C ASP A 154 14.35 6.71 -3.84
N ARG A 155 13.11 6.38 -3.50
CA ARG A 155 12.67 5.01 -3.19
C ARG A 155 12.06 4.34 -4.44
N ILE A 156 11.96 3.01 -4.39
CA ILE A 156 11.48 2.20 -5.49
C ILE A 156 10.55 1.08 -5.03
N ALA A 157 9.76 0.58 -5.97
CA ALA A 157 9.20 -0.77 -5.94
C ALA A 157 9.77 -1.61 -7.09
N LEU A 158 9.94 -2.90 -6.85
CA LEU A 158 10.27 -3.90 -7.85
C LEU A 158 9.13 -4.93 -7.91
N MET A 159 8.61 -5.18 -9.10
CA MET A 159 7.51 -6.10 -9.35
C MET A 159 7.97 -7.19 -10.30
N VAL A 160 7.62 -8.43 -10.01
CA VAL A 160 7.84 -9.55 -10.93
C VAL A 160 6.55 -10.35 -11.09
N LEU A 161 6.28 -10.77 -12.32
CA LEU A 161 5.27 -11.78 -12.63
C LEU A 161 5.99 -13.11 -12.75
N LEU A 162 5.65 -14.05 -11.87
CA LEU A 162 6.24 -15.38 -11.82
C LEU A 162 5.18 -16.40 -12.18
N ARG A 163 5.46 -17.29 -13.12
CA ARG A 163 4.60 -18.45 -13.41
C ARG A 163 5.13 -19.67 -12.69
N VAL A 164 4.26 -20.32 -11.94
CA VAL A 164 4.52 -21.64 -11.33
C VAL A 164 4.61 -22.68 -12.44
N LYS A 165 5.79 -23.28 -12.64
CA LYS A 165 6.05 -24.23 -13.75
C LYS A 165 5.09 -25.42 -13.74
N MET A 166 4.80 -25.95 -12.56
CA MET A 166 3.98 -27.15 -12.41
C MET A 166 2.49 -26.92 -12.73
N THR A 167 1.95 -25.74 -12.44
CA THR A 167 0.50 -25.49 -12.51
C THR A 167 0.10 -24.44 -13.54
N GLY A 168 1.04 -23.64 -14.04
CA GLY A 168 0.80 -22.54 -14.97
C GLY A 168 0.20 -21.29 -14.34
N HIS A 169 -0.15 -21.31 -13.04
CA HIS A 169 -0.65 -20.13 -12.31
C HIS A 169 0.42 -19.04 -12.28
N VAL A 170 -0.02 -17.79 -12.32
CA VAL A 170 0.85 -16.61 -12.26
C VAL A 170 0.61 -15.88 -10.95
N ILE A 171 1.71 -15.47 -10.31
CA ILE A 171 1.70 -14.59 -9.14
C ILE A 171 2.43 -13.30 -9.49
N CYS A 172 1.97 -12.17 -8.94
CA CYS A 172 2.69 -10.91 -8.95
C CYS A 172 3.30 -10.69 -7.57
N PHE A 173 4.62 -10.62 -7.51
CA PHE A 173 5.36 -10.41 -6.28
C PHE A 173 6.01 -9.03 -6.32
N VAL A 174 5.72 -8.22 -5.30
CA VAL A 174 6.19 -6.83 -5.19
C VAL A 174 7.10 -6.72 -3.97
N SER A 175 8.27 -6.10 -4.17
CA SER A 175 9.21 -5.70 -3.13
C SER A 175 9.32 -4.18 -3.09
N THR A 176 9.23 -3.57 -1.91
CA THR A 176 9.36 -2.11 -1.74
C THR A 176 10.01 -1.74 -0.42
N HIS A 177 10.68 -0.60 -0.40
CA HIS A 177 11.14 0.07 0.82
C HIS A 177 10.65 1.51 0.82
N LEU A 178 9.70 1.83 1.70
CA LEU A 178 9.08 3.15 1.78
C LEU A 178 9.96 4.19 2.48
N GLN A 179 9.45 5.42 2.52
CA GLN A 179 10.07 6.52 3.24
C GLN A 179 10.31 6.17 4.73
N ARG A 180 11.56 6.39 5.19
CA ARG A 180 12.02 6.07 6.56
C ARG A 180 11.39 6.94 7.65
N ASN A 181 11.86 6.79 8.89
CA ASN A 181 11.41 7.48 10.12
C ASN A 181 9.97 7.08 10.54
N PRO A 182 9.72 5.78 10.75
CA PRO A 182 8.39 5.24 11.08
C PRO A 182 7.73 5.90 12.30
N GLU A 183 8.53 6.47 13.19
CA GLU A 183 8.12 7.23 14.37
C GLU A 183 7.54 8.61 14.08
N ASP A 184 7.70 9.16 12.87
CA ASP A 184 7.10 10.43 12.44
C ASP A 184 5.84 10.17 11.60
N PRO A 185 4.63 10.36 12.16
CA PRO A 185 3.39 10.16 11.42
C PRO A 185 3.20 11.14 10.26
N LYS A 186 3.92 12.28 10.23
CA LYS A 186 3.82 13.23 9.10
C LYS A 186 4.36 12.66 7.80
N GLU A 187 5.27 11.68 7.90
CA GLU A 187 5.81 10.96 6.75
C GLU A 187 4.80 9.93 6.19
N ASP A 188 3.71 9.58 6.90
CA ASP A 188 2.70 8.63 6.43
C ASP A 188 2.05 9.07 5.12
N PHE A 189 1.86 10.38 4.90
CA PHE A 189 1.32 10.86 3.64
C PHE A 189 2.27 10.65 2.45
N LEU A 190 3.58 10.81 2.67
CA LEU A 190 4.57 10.52 1.65
C LEU A 190 4.63 9.01 1.38
N ARG A 191 4.60 8.18 2.43
CA ARG A 191 4.49 6.71 2.29
C ARG A 191 3.21 6.32 1.53
N ALA A 192 2.08 6.94 1.84
CA ALA A 192 0.81 6.66 1.19
C ALA A 192 0.83 7.07 -0.29
N ARG A 193 1.46 8.20 -0.62
CA ARG A 193 1.72 8.60 -2.02
C ARG A 193 2.58 7.55 -2.74
N GLN A 194 3.60 7.00 -2.09
CA GLN A 194 4.45 5.94 -2.63
C GLN A 194 3.65 4.65 -2.85
N VAL A 195 2.88 4.19 -1.87
CA VAL A 195 1.96 3.04 -2.02
C VAL A 195 0.95 3.28 -3.13
N GLY A 196 0.39 4.48 -3.25
CA GLY A 196 -0.51 4.83 -4.35
C GLY A 196 0.16 4.72 -5.72
N GLN A 197 1.47 5.02 -5.84
CA GLN A 197 2.24 4.76 -7.06
C GLN A 197 2.39 3.26 -7.32
N VAL A 198 2.71 2.46 -6.29
CA VAL A 198 2.76 0.99 -6.40
C VAL A 198 1.45 0.42 -6.91
N LEU A 199 0.31 0.83 -6.35
CA LEU A 199 -1.00 0.31 -6.75
C LEU A 199 -1.36 0.66 -8.20
N ARG A 200 -1.01 1.87 -8.67
CA ARG A 200 -1.22 2.26 -10.07
C ARG A 200 -0.33 1.49 -11.03
N GLU A 201 0.95 1.36 -10.70
CA GLU A 201 1.91 0.62 -11.51
C GLU A 201 1.56 -0.87 -11.55
N LEU A 202 1.15 -1.47 -10.43
CA LEU A 202 0.64 -2.84 -10.36
C LEU A 202 -0.53 -3.05 -11.34
N ALA A 203 -1.50 -2.13 -11.33
CA ALA A 203 -2.68 -2.21 -12.18
C ALA A 203 -2.37 -1.96 -13.67
N SER A 204 -1.33 -1.19 -13.99
CA SER A 204 -0.83 -1.04 -15.35
C SER A 204 -0.08 -2.29 -15.81
N PHE A 205 0.88 -2.74 -15.00
CA PHE A 205 1.77 -3.87 -15.25
C PHE A 205 1.02 -5.18 -15.46
N THR A 206 0.09 -5.51 -14.56
CA THR A 206 -0.74 -6.72 -14.68
C THR A 206 -1.56 -6.72 -15.97
N ARG A 207 -2.14 -5.59 -16.37
CA ARG A 207 -2.95 -5.46 -17.58
C ARG A 207 -2.13 -5.47 -18.87
N GLU A 208 -0.97 -4.82 -18.87
CA GLU A 208 -0.02 -4.87 -20.00
C GLU A 208 0.35 -6.32 -20.34
N HIS A 209 0.50 -7.16 -19.33
CA HIS A 209 0.86 -8.57 -19.47
C HIS A 209 -0.32 -9.55 -19.43
N ARG A 210 -1.57 -9.06 -19.43
CA ARG A 210 -2.81 -9.88 -19.36
C ARG A 210 -2.83 -10.84 -18.15
N ALA A 211 -2.36 -10.34 -17.02
CA ALA A 211 -2.17 -11.03 -15.75
C ALA A 211 -3.01 -10.40 -14.62
N GLU A 212 -4.15 -9.78 -14.94
CA GLU A 212 -5.06 -9.14 -13.97
C GLU A 212 -5.67 -10.13 -12.96
N GLU A 213 -5.62 -11.42 -13.27
CA GLU A 213 -6.08 -12.50 -12.39
C GLU A 213 -4.96 -13.10 -11.52
N ALA A 214 -3.71 -12.63 -11.70
CA ALA A 214 -2.57 -13.09 -10.91
C ALA A 214 -2.75 -12.75 -9.43
N ALA A 215 -2.43 -13.70 -8.57
CA ALA A 215 -2.43 -13.46 -7.12
C ALA A 215 -1.31 -12.48 -6.77
N VAL A 216 -1.59 -11.48 -5.94
CA VAL A 216 -0.61 -10.44 -5.58
C VAL A 216 -0.09 -10.64 -4.17
N LEU A 217 1.23 -10.50 -4.01
CA LEU A 217 1.90 -10.28 -2.73
C LEU A 217 2.71 -8.98 -2.81
N LEU A 218 2.62 -8.13 -1.80
CA LEU A 218 3.43 -6.93 -1.61
C LEU A 218 4.20 -7.06 -0.31
N THR A 219 5.52 -6.98 -0.41
CA THR A 219 6.45 -7.24 0.68
C THR A 219 7.44 -6.09 0.86
N GLY A 220 7.97 -5.97 2.08
CA GLY A 220 9.13 -5.15 2.37
C GLY A 220 8.95 -4.25 3.59
N ASP A 221 9.87 -3.31 3.75
CA ASP A 221 9.87 -2.35 4.85
C ASP A 221 8.96 -1.16 4.52
N LEU A 222 7.77 -1.16 5.12
CA LEU A 222 6.77 -0.12 4.92
C LEU A 222 7.02 1.10 5.82
N ASN A 223 7.96 1.01 6.78
CA ASN A 223 8.31 2.08 7.70
C ASN A 223 7.08 2.78 8.30
N CYS A 224 6.05 2.04 8.71
CA CYS A 224 4.87 2.66 9.30
C CYS A 224 4.33 1.85 10.47
N THR A 225 3.59 2.53 11.36
CA THR A 225 3.05 1.95 12.59
C THR A 225 1.66 1.36 12.43
N SER A 226 0.95 1.70 11.34
CA SER A 226 -0.34 1.11 10.97
C SER A 226 -0.39 0.91 9.45
N PHE A 227 -0.35 -0.36 9.02
CA PHE A 227 -0.52 -0.74 7.62
C PHE A 227 -1.94 -0.42 7.12
N GLY A 228 -2.94 -0.52 8.00
CA GLY A 228 -4.34 -0.18 7.73
C GLY A 228 -4.51 1.28 7.35
N ARG A 229 -4.02 2.20 8.19
CA ARG A 229 -4.02 3.65 7.92
C ARG A 229 -3.32 3.98 6.60
N LEU A 230 -2.12 3.43 6.40
CA LEU A 230 -1.33 3.65 5.19
C LEU A 230 -2.10 3.23 3.93
N ARG A 231 -2.74 2.07 3.98
CA ARG A 231 -3.62 1.56 2.92
C ARG A 231 -4.84 2.45 2.71
N GLY A 232 -5.53 2.86 3.76
CA GLY A 232 -6.72 3.72 3.69
C GLY A 232 -6.42 5.05 2.98
N ILE A 233 -5.31 5.70 3.32
CA ILE A 233 -4.85 6.92 2.67
C ILE A 233 -4.51 6.65 1.19
N ALA A 234 -3.71 5.60 0.90
CA ALA A 234 -3.30 5.27 -0.46
C ALA A 234 -4.47 4.91 -1.39
N ASN A 235 -5.48 4.22 -0.87
CA ASN A 235 -6.71 3.88 -1.59
C ASN A 235 -7.51 5.14 -1.94
N THR A 236 -7.65 6.05 -0.98
CA THR A 236 -8.29 7.35 -1.18
C THR A 236 -7.61 8.11 -2.31
N VAL A 237 -6.27 8.18 -2.32
CA VAL A 237 -5.49 8.82 -3.39
C VAL A 237 -5.72 8.19 -4.75
N SER A 238 -5.70 6.86 -4.81
CA SER A 238 -5.74 6.13 -6.08
C SER A 238 -7.09 6.25 -6.77
N LEU A 239 -8.17 6.40 -5.99
CA LEU A 239 -9.54 6.60 -6.48
C LEU A 239 -9.82 8.00 -7.03
N LEU A 240 -8.94 8.99 -6.76
CA LEU A 240 -9.15 10.38 -7.21
C LEU A 240 -8.92 10.57 -8.71
N SER A 241 -8.28 9.62 -9.38
CA SER A 241 -8.00 9.72 -10.81
C SER A 241 -9.05 8.94 -11.61
N ARG A 242 -9.92 9.68 -12.31
CA ARG A 242 -11.13 9.18 -13.01
C ARG A 242 -10.89 8.04 -14.01
N ASP A 243 -9.67 7.93 -14.55
CA ASP A 243 -9.32 6.93 -15.57
C ASP A 243 -8.39 5.82 -15.03
N THR A 244 -8.30 5.68 -13.71
CA THR A 244 -7.41 4.70 -13.09
C THR A 244 -8.12 3.36 -12.92
N PHE A 245 -7.70 2.38 -13.70
CA PHE A 245 -7.96 0.98 -13.38
C PHE A 245 -7.23 0.64 -12.07
N LEU A 246 -7.97 0.17 -11.08
CA LEU A 246 -7.42 -0.33 -9.82
C LEU A 246 -7.41 -1.85 -9.85
N HIS A 247 -6.29 -2.44 -9.43
CA HIS A 247 -6.20 -3.88 -9.27
C HIS A 247 -7.07 -4.34 -8.07
N PRO A 248 -7.78 -5.49 -8.13
CA PRO A 248 -8.59 -5.97 -7.00
C PRO A 248 -7.84 -6.10 -5.67
N PHE A 249 -6.52 -6.32 -5.73
CA PHE A 249 -5.62 -6.31 -4.56
C PHE A 249 -5.77 -5.05 -3.70
N THR A 250 -6.09 -3.89 -4.27
CA THR A 250 -6.34 -2.63 -3.54
C THR A 250 -7.43 -2.77 -2.46
N PHE A 251 -8.40 -3.65 -2.69
CA PHE A 251 -9.58 -3.84 -1.82
C PHE A 251 -9.56 -5.18 -1.09
N ASP A 252 -8.97 -6.20 -1.71
CA ASP A 252 -8.77 -7.53 -1.15
C ASP A 252 -7.31 -7.72 -0.79
N CYS A 253 -6.87 -6.99 0.23
CA CYS A 253 -5.52 -7.09 0.76
C CYS A 253 -5.63 -7.45 2.25
N ALA A 254 -4.88 -8.46 2.67
CA ALA A 254 -4.73 -8.86 4.05
C ALA A 254 -3.27 -8.75 4.45
N ASP A 255 -3.05 -8.60 5.75
CA ASP A 255 -1.73 -8.51 6.37
C ASP A 255 -1.38 -9.86 7.00
N VAL A 256 -0.13 -10.33 6.85
CA VAL A 256 0.38 -11.47 7.61
C VAL A 256 0.62 -11.02 9.06
N PRO A 257 -0.09 -11.58 10.05
CA PRO A 257 0.04 -11.12 11.44
C PRO A 257 1.40 -11.53 12.01
N THR A 258 2.23 -10.54 12.34
CA THR A 258 3.55 -10.77 12.96
C THR A 258 3.77 -9.86 14.16
N GLY A 259 4.74 -10.22 15.00
CA GLY A 259 5.23 -9.38 16.09
C GLY A 259 6.18 -8.28 15.63
N VAL A 260 6.98 -7.78 16.57
CA VAL A 260 8.02 -6.75 16.35
C VAL A 260 9.07 -7.27 15.36
N THR A 261 9.43 -6.44 14.37
CA THR A 261 10.39 -6.81 13.33
C THR A 261 11.70 -6.06 13.43
N SER A 262 11.75 -4.94 14.16
CA SER A 262 12.98 -4.16 14.39
C SER A 262 13.07 -3.65 15.82
N VAL A 263 14.23 -3.91 16.45
CA VAL A 263 14.57 -3.41 17.78
C VAL A 263 15.96 -2.78 17.74
N THR A 264 16.03 -1.47 17.94
CA THR A 264 17.26 -0.70 18.07
C THR A 264 17.24 0.09 19.37
N THR A 265 18.36 0.75 19.71
CA THR A 265 18.39 1.75 20.81
C THR A 265 17.43 2.93 20.60
N ALA A 266 16.82 3.05 19.41
CA ALA A 266 15.91 4.12 19.04
C ALA A 266 14.47 3.69 18.82
N ARG A 267 14.22 2.41 18.50
CA ARG A 267 12.90 1.92 18.10
C ARG A 267 12.67 0.49 18.57
N CYS A 268 11.42 0.17 18.87
CA CYS A 268 10.94 -1.20 19.03
C CYS A 268 9.57 -1.25 18.36
N MET A 269 9.51 -1.80 17.15
CA MET A 269 8.30 -1.74 16.32
C MET A 269 8.26 -2.80 15.22
N ARG A 270 7.06 -3.07 14.73
CA ARG A 270 6.79 -3.82 13.51
C ARG A 270 6.69 -2.85 12.34
N ILE A 271 7.58 -2.97 11.37
CA ILE A 271 7.63 -2.09 10.18
C ILE A 271 7.75 -2.85 8.87
N ASP A 272 8.07 -4.13 8.94
CA ASP A 272 8.13 -5.04 7.80
C ASP A 272 6.79 -5.75 7.64
N ALA A 273 6.34 -5.94 6.40
CA ALA A 273 5.05 -6.55 6.10
C ALA A 273 5.11 -7.52 4.91
N ILE A 274 4.21 -8.51 4.96
CA ILE A 274 3.77 -9.27 3.80
C ILE A 274 2.26 -9.03 3.67
N MET A 275 1.90 -8.20 2.69
CA MET A 275 0.52 -7.93 2.32
C MET A 275 0.13 -8.86 1.16
N TYR A 276 -1.01 -9.53 1.23
CA TYR A 276 -1.38 -10.55 0.24
C TYR A 276 -2.86 -10.50 -0.15
N GLN A 277 -3.17 -10.99 -1.35
CA GLN A 277 -4.53 -11.03 -1.87
C GLN A 277 -5.35 -12.20 -1.29
N SER A 278 -6.18 -11.95 -0.27
CA SER A 278 -6.79 -13.01 0.55
C SER A 278 -7.83 -13.88 -0.16
N GLN A 279 -8.50 -13.37 -1.19
CA GLN A 279 -9.44 -14.16 -2.01
C GLN A 279 -8.73 -15.09 -3.00
N LYS A 280 -7.43 -14.87 -3.25
CA LYS A 280 -6.59 -15.68 -4.16
C LYS A 280 -5.59 -16.55 -3.42
N LEU A 281 -5.18 -16.15 -2.22
CA LEU A 281 -4.19 -16.82 -1.40
C LEU A 281 -4.77 -17.14 -0.03
N GLU A 282 -4.57 -18.37 0.41
CA GLU A 282 -4.79 -18.79 1.80
C GLU A 282 -3.44 -18.73 2.52
N LEU A 283 -3.38 -18.02 3.64
CA LEU A 283 -2.26 -18.08 4.56
C LEU A 283 -2.32 -19.41 5.32
N VAL A 284 -1.32 -20.27 5.09
CA VAL A 284 -1.26 -21.63 5.65
C VAL A 284 -0.47 -21.65 6.94
N ASP A 285 0.65 -20.93 6.96
CA ASP A 285 1.56 -20.91 8.10
C ASP A 285 2.33 -19.59 8.16
N VAL A 286 2.76 -19.22 9.36
CA VAL A 286 3.62 -18.06 9.64
C VAL A 286 4.69 -18.52 10.60
N GLN A 287 5.95 -18.39 10.21
CA GLN A 287 7.05 -18.72 11.10
C GLN A 287 7.06 -17.76 12.28
N GLU A 288 7.17 -18.32 13.49
CA GLU A 288 7.25 -17.52 14.70
C GLU A 288 8.52 -16.65 14.69
N LEU A 289 8.33 -15.36 14.94
CA LEU A 289 9.44 -14.42 15.06
C LEU A 289 10.17 -14.64 16.39
N PRO A 290 11.49 -14.46 16.45
CA PRO A 290 12.21 -14.50 17.71
C PRO A 290 11.69 -13.39 18.65
N GLU A 291 11.65 -13.67 19.95
CA GLU A 291 11.36 -12.64 20.95
C GLU A 291 12.50 -11.62 20.96
N LEU A 292 12.21 -10.38 20.54
CA LEU A 292 13.18 -9.29 20.53
C LEU A 292 13.04 -8.46 21.80
N ASP A 293 14.05 -8.53 22.68
CA ASP A 293 14.12 -7.74 23.91
C ASP A 293 14.66 -6.32 23.62
N PRO A 294 13.92 -5.24 23.96
CA PRO A 294 14.41 -3.86 23.87
C PRO A 294 15.74 -3.60 24.59
N GLY A 295 16.11 -4.41 25.58
CA GLY A 295 17.40 -4.36 26.26
C GLY A 295 18.58 -4.89 25.43
N PHE A 296 18.32 -5.65 24.37
CA PHE A 296 19.32 -6.27 23.49
C PHE A 296 19.08 -5.89 22.03
N PRO A 297 19.35 -4.62 21.63
CA PRO A 297 19.09 -4.14 20.28
C PRO A 297 19.88 -4.91 19.22
N ILE A 298 19.32 -4.96 18.01
CA ILE A 298 19.85 -5.65 16.83
C ILE A 298 20.31 -4.63 15.78
N PRO A 299 21.43 -4.84 15.07
CA PRO A 299 22.20 -6.07 14.94
C PRO A 299 23.07 -6.35 16.17
N ASN A 300 23.27 -7.63 16.47
CA ASN A 300 24.10 -8.11 17.57
C ASN A 300 24.75 -9.46 17.20
N ALA A 301 25.20 -10.22 18.21
CA ALA A 301 25.82 -11.52 17.99
C ALA A 301 24.84 -12.54 17.36
N GLN A 302 23.56 -12.46 17.70
CA GLN A 302 22.51 -13.38 17.23
C GLN A 302 21.91 -12.93 15.91
N HIS A 303 21.63 -11.63 15.74
CA HIS A 303 20.94 -11.10 14.57
C HIS A 303 21.87 -10.23 13.72
N PRO A 304 22.12 -10.57 12.45
CA PRO A 304 23.02 -9.85 11.56
C PRO A 304 22.33 -8.68 10.82
N SER A 305 21.17 -8.24 11.28
CA SER A 305 20.40 -7.12 10.72
C SER A 305 19.68 -6.43 11.86
N ASP A 306 19.31 -5.16 11.68
CA ASP A 306 18.41 -4.44 12.59
C ASP A 306 16.93 -4.77 12.35
N HIS A 307 16.67 -5.73 11.45
CA HIS A 307 15.38 -6.31 11.16
C HIS A 307 15.45 -7.85 11.24
N VAL A 308 14.34 -8.49 11.60
CA VAL A 308 14.16 -9.95 11.48
C VAL A 308 13.26 -10.29 10.29
N PRO A 309 13.55 -11.38 9.54
CA PRO A 309 12.75 -11.76 8.38
C PRO A 309 11.36 -12.26 8.77
N ILE A 310 10.37 -11.95 7.95
CA ILE A 310 9.04 -12.56 8.02
C ILE A 310 8.99 -13.72 7.01
N VAL A 311 8.61 -14.91 7.47
CA VAL A 311 8.39 -16.08 6.61
C VAL A 311 6.93 -16.50 6.75
N ALA A 312 6.26 -16.64 5.61
CA ALA A 312 4.87 -17.06 5.54
C ALA A 312 4.67 -18.04 4.39
N GLN A 313 3.85 -19.06 4.64
CA GLN A 313 3.48 -20.05 3.64
C GLN A 313 2.08 -19.78 3.11
N PHE A 314 1.94 -19.76 1.78
CA PHE A 314 0.67 -19.51 1.11
C PHE A 314 0.26 -20.69 0.23
N ARG A 315 -1.06 -20.89 0.15
CA ARG A 315 -1.69 -21.78 -0.83
C ARG A 315 -2.50 -20.96 -1.83
N LEU A 316 -2.24 -21.18 -3.12
CA LEU A 316 -3.09 -20.63 -4.18
C LEU A 316 -4.49 -21.26 -4.12
N ARG A 317 -5.51 -20.41 -4.06
CA ARG A 317 -6.90 -20.85 -4.11
C ARG A 317 -7.26 -21.14 -5.57
N ASN A 318 -7.71 -22.38 -5.81
CA ASN A 318 -8.36 -22.72 -7.07
C ASN A 318 -9.83 -22.25 -7.03
N GLN A 319 -10.54 -22.41 -8.14
CA GLN A 319 -11.93 -21.97 -8.25
C GLN A 319 -12.85 -22.56 -7.15
N LEU A 320 -12.68 -23.83 -6.81
CA LEU A 320 -13.48 -24.49 -5.76
C LEU A 320 -13.17 -23.89 -4.38
N HIS A 321 -11.89 -23.71 -4.05
CA HIS A 321 -11.46 -23.11 -2.79
C HIS A 321 -11.96 -21.66 -2.66
N SER A 322 -11.87 -20.86 -3.73
CA SER A 322 -12.40 -19.49 -3.74
C SER A 322 -13.93 -19.46 -3.55
N THR A 323 -14.69 -20.30 -4.27
CA THR A 323 -16.15 -20.35 -4.10
C THR A 323 -16.57 -20.78 -2.69
N ARG A 324 -15.89 -21.79 -2.11
CA ARG A 324 -16.14 -22.21 -0.72
C ARG A 324 -15.79 -21.11 0.27
N GLN A 325 -14.70 -20.37 0.06
CA GLN A 325 -14.32 -19.25 0.93
C GLN A 325 -15.36 -18.13 0.90
N VAL A 326 -15.79 -17.70 -0.29
CA VAL A 326 -16.81 -16.65 -0.42
C VAL A 326 -18.13 -17.07 0.26
N ALA A 327 -18.49 -18.35 0.18
CA ALA A 327 -19.66 -18.88 0.89
C ALA A 327 -19.49 -18.87 2.42
N LYS A 328 -18.26 -19.11 2.93
CA LYS A 328 -17.91 -18.94 4.34
C LYS A 328 -17.96 -17.47 4.76
N ASP A 329 -17.42 -16.56 3.96
CA ASP A 329 -17.40 -15.12 4.25
C ASP A 329 -18.83 -14.55 4.35
N TRP A 330 -19.75 -15.02 3.49
CA TRP A 330 -21.17 -14.68 3.61
C TRP A 330 -21.74 -15.16 4.95
N TYR A 331 -21.48 -16.42 5.31
CA TYR A 331 -21.92 -16.99 6.58
C TYR A 331 -21.37 -16.22 7.79
N THR A 332 -20.06 -15.95 7.82
CA THR A 332 -19.37 -15.20 8.89
C THR A 332 -20.01 -13.84 9.10
N CYS A 333 -20.35 -13.14 8.00
CA CYS A 333 -21.05 -11.87 8.11
C CYS A 333 -22.43 -12.02 8.77
N LEU A 334 -23.23 -13.00 8.35
CA LEU A 334 -24.57 -13.23 8.91
C LEU A 334 -24.55 -13.76 10.36
N SER A 335 -23.47 -14.42 10.80
CA SER A 335 -23.33 -14.86 12.19
C SER A 335 -23.01 -13.71 13.16
N GLY A 336 -22.74 -12.51 12.64
CA GLY A 336 -22.38 -11.32 13.40
C GLY A 336 -20.88 -11.15 13.60
N GLU A 337 -20.06 -11.93 12.88
CA GLU A 337 -18.60 -11.77 12.87
C GLU A 337 -18.18 -10.84 11.74
N VAL A 338 -17.09 -10.11 11.95
CA VAL A 338 -16.56 -9.19 10.95
C VAL A 338 -15.69 -9.98 9.97
N GLY A 339 -16.13 -10.07 8.72
CA GLY A 339 -15.32 -10.64 7.65
C GLY A 339 -14.08 -9.79 7.34
N LEU A 340 -13.11 -10.35 6.62
CA LEU A 340 -11.87 -9.64 6.24
C LEU A 340 -12.10 -8.60 5.13
N THR A 341 -12.94 -8.94 4.15
CA THR A 341 -13.19 -8.12 2.95
C THR A 341 -14.67 -8.14 2.55
N PRO A 342 -15.24 -7.04 2.02
CA PRO A 342 -16.59 -7.05 1.48
C PRO A 342 -16.69 -7.93 0.23
N LEU A 343 -17.82 -8.61 0.05
CA LEU A 343 -18.08 -9.47 -1.10
C LEU A 343 -18.71 -8.67 -2.25
N SER A 344 -18.19 -8.88 -3.48
CA SER A 344 -18.79 -8.33 -4.70
C SER A 344 -20.05 -9.10 -5.13
N PHE A 345 -20.87 -8.49 -5.99
CA PHE A 345 -22.06 -9.11 -6.57
C PHE A 345 -21.75 -10.43 -7.27
N LYS A 346 -20.65 -10.48 -8.04
CA LYS A 346 -20.18 -11.72 -8.70
C LYS A 346 -19.81 -12.80 -7.67
N GLN A 347 -19.19 -12.42 -6.56
CA GLN A 347 -18.85 -13.32 -5.47
C GLN A 347 -20.12 -13.82 -4.77
N LEU A 348 -21.05 -12.94 -4.40
CA LEU A 348 -22.34 -13.29 -3.82
C LEU A 348 -23.12 -14.26 -4.73
N LYS A 349 -23.14 -14.01 -6.04
CA LYS A 349 -23.76 -14.92 -7.02
C LYS A 349 -23.10 -16.29 -7.07
N ASN A 350 -21.77 -16.35 -6.94
CA ASN A 350 -21.06 -17.63 -6.91
C ASN A 350 -21.27 -18.39 -5.60
N ALA A 351 -21.35 -17.69 -4.47
CA ALA A 351 -21.71 -18.31 -3.19
C ALA A 351 -23.16 -18.79 -3.19
N PHE A 352 -24.09 -18.00 -3.71
CA PHE A 352 -25.50 -18.39 -3.81
C PHE A 352 -25.67 -19.71 -4.56
N LYS A 353 -24.97 -19.91 -5.69
CA LYS A 353 -24.98 -21.19 -6.41
C LYS A 353 -24.53 -22.40 -5.58
N LEU A 354 -23.73 -22.18 -4.54
CA LEU A 354 -23.33 -23.26 -3.63
C LEU A 354 -24.43 -23.54 -2.60
N TYR A 355 -25.13 -22.50 -2.14
CA TYR A 355 -26.25 -22.59 -1.21
C TYR A 355 -27.54 -23.12 -1.87
N ASP A 356 -27.78 -22.75 -3.12
CA ASP A 356 -28.83 -23.24 -4.02
C ASP A 356 -28.42 -24.61 -4.58
N PHE A 357 -28.31 -25.58 -3.68
CA PHE A 357 -27.72 -26.89 -3.94
C PHE A 357 -28.47 -27.67 -5.04
N ASP A 358 -29.80 -27.52 -5.12
CA ASP A 358 -30.63 -28.17 -6.13
C ASP A 358 -30.86 -27.32 -7.41
N GLY A 359 -30.40 -26.07 -7.43
CA GLY A 359 -30.48 -25.18 -8.58
C GLY A 359 -31.88 -24.63 -8.85
N THR A 360 -32.77 -24.63 -7.86
CA THR A 360 -34.13 -24.10 -7.97
C THR A 360 -34.18 -22.57 -8.05
N GLY A 361 -33.07 -21.90 -7.72
CA GLY A 361 -32.99 -20.45 -7.59
C GLY A 361 -33.51 -19.94 -6.25
N ASN A 362 -33.76 -20.84 -5.29
CA ASN A 362 -34.31 -20.52 -3.99
C ASN A 362 -33.79 -21.47 -2.90
N SER A 363 -32.82 -21.01 -2.12
CA SER A 363 -32.12 -21.80 -1.09
C SER A 363 -32.98 -21.96 0.16
N THR A 364 -33.44 -23.18 0.42
CA THR A 364 -34.22 -23.51 1.62
C THR A 364 -33.36 -23.60 2.89
N ARG A 365 -33.99 -23.50 4.08
CA ARG A 365 -33.32 -23.75 5.38
C ARG A 365 -32.59 -25.09 5.43
N GLY A 366 -33.13 -26.12 4.78
CA GLY A 366 -32.53 -27.44 4.72
C GLY A 366 -31.23 -27.46 3.90
N GLU A 367 -31.22 -26.76 2.77
CA GLU A 367 -30.04 -26.66 1.89
C GLU A 367 -28.95 -25.78 2.49
N VAL A 368 -29.32 -24.62 3.03
CA VAL A 368 -28.37 -23.76 3.75
C VAL A 368 -27.68 -24.56 4.84
N ARG A 369 -28.43 -25.33 5.64
CA ARG A 369 -27.84 -26.21 6.66
C ARG A 369 -26.88 -27.24 6.07
N LYS A 370 -27.25 -27.93 4.99
CA LYS A 370 -26.38 -28.93 4.33
C LYS A 370 -25.08 -28.32 3.86
N VAL A 371 -25.15 -27.14 3.25
CA VAL A 371 -23.99 -26.43 2.70
C VAL A 371 -23.08 -25.96 3.82
N LEU A 372 -23.63 -25.38 4.89
CA LEU A 372 -22.84 -25.00 6.07
C LEU A 372 -22.12 -26.20 6.70
N VAL A 373 -22.81 -27.33 6.90
CA VAL A 373 -22.18 -28.56 7.39
C VAL A 373 -21.10 -29.07 6.43
N SER A 374 -21.25 -28.85 5.11
CA SER A 374 -20.21 -29.22 4.14
C SER A 374 -19.02 -28.26 4.11
N LEU A 375 -19.19 -27.00 4.55
CA LEU A 375 -18.18 -25.95 4.50
C LEU A 375 -17.28 -25.96 5.74
N PHE A 376 -17.83 -26.32 6.89
CA PHE A 376 -17.15 -26.31 8.19
C PHE A 376 -16.99 -27.73 8.72
N ASP A 377 -15.77 -28.06 9.18
CA ASP A 377 -15.47 -29.37 9.76
C ASP A 377 -16.13 -29.57 11.14
N VAL A 378 -16.58 -28.47 11.77
CA VAL A 378 -17.26 -28.44 13.07
C VAL A 378 -18.54 -27.63 13.01
N VAL A 379 -19.51 -27.97 13.85
CA VAL A 379 -20.74 -27.20 14.01
C VAL A 379 -20.41 -25.86 14.69
N HIS A 380 -20.66 -24.77 13.97
CA HIS A 380 -20.37 -23.43 14.44
C HIS A 380 -21.56 -22.85 15.22
N GLU A 381 -21.33 -22.19 16.36
CA GLU A 381 -22.40 -21.64 17.23
C GLU A 381 -23.32 -20.65 16.48
N GLY A 382 -22.73 -19.89 15.55
CA GLY A 382 -23.45 -18.96 14.67
C GLY A 382 -24.43 -19.60 13.69
N MET A 383 -24.39 -20.92 13.48
CA MET A 383 -25.21 -21.60 12.47
C MET A 383 -26.71 -21.45 12.71
N HIS A 384 -27.16 -21.52 13.97
CA HIS A 384 -28.56 -21.28 14.31
C HIS A 384 -28.98 -19.85 13.98
N LYS A 385 -28.15 -18.85 14.31
CA LYS A 385 -28.40 -17.44 13.99
C LYS A 385 -28.57 -17.19 12.50
N VAL A 386 -27.77 -17.86 11.66
CA VAL A 386 -27.88 -17.73 10.20
C VAL A 386 -29.12 -18.43 9.68
N LEU A 387 -29.41 -19.65 10.16
CA LEU A 387 -30.59 -20.41 9.74
C LEU A 387 -31.91 -19.72 10.12
N ASP A 388 -31.97 -19.03 11.25
CA ASP A 388 -33.13 -18.26 11.70
C ASP A 388 -33.41 -17.04 10.81
N GLN A 389 -32.39 -16.54 10.10
CA GLN A 389 -32.53 -15.44 9.13
C GLN A 389 -33.05 -15.90 7.77
N VAL A 390 -33.07 -17.21 7.50
CA VAL A 390 -33.64 -17.77 6.27
C VAL A 390 -35.17 -17.85 6.43
N PRO A 391 -35.97 -17.25 5.52
CA PRO A 391 -37.43 -17.38 5.52
C PRO A 391 -37.91 -18.83 5.37
N GLU A 392 -39.18 -19.09 5.68
CA GLU A 392 -39.77 -20.44 5.54
C GLU A 392 -39.88 -20.87 4.08
N ASP A 393 -40.16 -19.93 3.18
CA ASP A 393 -40.26 -20.11 1.75
C ASP A 393 -38.90 -20.16 1.06
N GLY A 394 -37.79 -19.88 1.75
CA GLY A 394 -36.43 -19.93 1.24
C GLY A 394 -35.80 -18.56 0.98
N LEU A 395 -34.55 -18.56 0.52
CA LEU A 395 -33.82 -17.38 0.08
C LEU A 395 -33.59 -17.45 -1.42
N ASP A 396 -34.26 -16.59 -2.18
CA ASP A 396 -33.85 -16.30 -3.55
C ASP A 396 -32.55 -15.48 -3.57
N PHE A 397 -32.00 -15.25 -4.76
CA PHE A 397 -30.74 -14.52 -4.88
C PHE A 397 -30.82 -13.08 -4.33
N ASP A 398 -31.93 -12.38 -4.57
CA ASP A 398 -32.10 -11.01 -4.09
C ASP A 398 -32.20 -10.96 -2.56
N GLY A 399 -32.92 -11.90 -1.95
CA GLY A 399 -32.95 -12.09 -0.49
C GLY A 399 -31.59 -12.48 0.09
N PHE A 400 -30.82 -13.30 -0.62
CA PHE A 400 -29.46 -13.69 -0.23
C PHE A 400 -28.49 -12.49 -0.19
N VAL A 401 -28.60 -11.60 -1.18
CA VAL A 401 -27.87 -10.32 -1.18
C VAL A 401 -28.39 -9.40 -0.09
N ALA A 402 -29.70 -9.24 0.06
CA ALA A 402 -30.30 -8.34 1.05
C ALA A 402 -29.93 -8.73 2.50
N SER A 403 -29.90 -10.03 2.81
CA SER A 403 -29.48 -10.54 4.13
C SER A 403 -28.01 -10.22 4.42
N TYR A 404 -27.12 -10.41 3.44
CA TYR A 404 -25.72 -10.00 3.55
C TYR A 404 -25.58 -8.50 3.82
N LEU A 405 -26.25 -7.64 3.04
CA LEU A 405 -26.15 -6.19 3.22
C LEU A 405 -26.70 -5.72 4.55
N LYS A 406 -27.78 -6.34 5.02
CA LYS A 406 -28.33 -6.08 6.35
C LYS A 406 -27.31 -6.44 7.43
N ALA A 407 -26.63 -7.58 7.29
CA ALA A 407 -25.60 -8.01 8.23
C ALA A 407 -24.38 -7.07 8.23
N VAL A 408 -23.87 -6.68 7.05
CA VAL A 408 -22.78 -5.69 6.91
C VAL A 408 -23.16 -4.35 7.56
N LYS A 409 -24.40 -3.88 7.33
CA LYS A 409 -24.88 -2.62 7.92
C LYS A 409 -24.98 -2.70 9.45
N ALA A 410 -25.30 -3.86 10.02
CA ALA A 410 -25.44 -4.06 11.45
C ALA A 410 -24.09 -4.30 12.17
N GLY A 411 -23.20 -5.11 11.57
CA GLY A 411 -21.90 -5.47 12.15
C GLY A 411 -20.79 -4.45 11.89
N GLY A 412 -21.00 -3.51 10.97
CA GLY A 412 -19.96 -2.61 10.47
C GLY A 412 -19.25 -3.21 9.26
N MET A 413 -18.78 -2.34 8.37
CA MET A 413 -18.14 -2.76 7.14
C MET A 413 -16.71 -3.27 7.41
N PRO A 414 -16.32 -4.45 6.89
CA PRO A 414 -14.93 -4.88 6.89
C PRO A 414 -13.99 -3.79 6.37
N GLY A 415 -12.91 -3.51 7.11
CA GLY A 415 -11.95 -2.46 6.77
C GLY A 415 -12.40 -1.02 7.07
N LEU A 416 -13.59 -0.80 7.64
CA LEU A 416 -14.05 0.55 8.04
C LEU A 416 -13.09 1.24 9.02
N GLU A 417 -12.42 0.47 9.89
CA GLU A 417 -11.47 1.03 10.84
C GLU A 417 -10.27 1.69 10.16
N ASP A 418 -9.73 1.09 9.10
CA ASP A 418 -8.67 1.71 8.30
C ASP A 418 -9.11 3.06 7.71
N PHE A 419 -10.37 3.16 7.30
CA PHE A 419 -10.93 4.40 6.78
C PHE A 419 -11.14 5.43 7.88
N LYS A 420 -11.52 5.02 9.09
CA LYS A 420 -11.56 5.93 10.25
C LYS A 420 -10.17 6.41 10.61
N GLU A 421 -9.18 5.52 10.64
CA GLU A 421 -7.78 5.91 10.89
C GLU A 421 -7.26 6.86 9.80
N ALA A 422 -7.60 6.62 8.54
CA ALA A 422 -7.26 7.52 7.44
C ALA A 422 -8.00 8.86 7.54
N PHE A 423 -9.28 8.86 7.94
CA PHE A 423 -10.06 10.07 8.18
C PHE A 423 -9.44 10.92 9.29
N LEU A 424 -9.09 10.31 10.43
CA LEU A 424 -8.42 10.97 11.54
C LEU A 424 -7.04 11.52 11.15
N ALA A 425 -6.38 10.93 10.15
CA ALA A 425 -5.14 11.49 9.61
C ALA A 425 -5.39 12.78 8.80
N PHE A 426 -6.56 12.92 8.18
CA PHE A 426 -6.93 14.11 7.40
C PHE A 426 -7.59 15.22 8.24
N ASP A 427 -8.24 14.86 9.34
CA ASP A 427 -8.88 15.76 10.31
C ASP A 427 -7.78 16.38 11.20
N THR A 428 -7.29 17.53 10.79
CA THR A 428 -6.11 18.18 11.37
C THR A 428 -6.45 18.98 12.63
N ASP A 429 -7.68 19.47 12.75
CA ASP A 429 -8.13 20.21 13.93
C ASP A 429 -8.85 19.33 14.97
N GLY A 430 -9.18 18.08 14.60
CA GLY A 430 -9.76 17.07 15.47
C GLY A 430 -11.22 17.33 15.79
N ASP A 431 -11.93 18.09 14.95
CA ASP A 431 -13.35 18.41 15.16
C ASP A 431 -14.30 17.27 14.77
N GLY A 432 -13.77 16.19 14.20
CA GLY A 432 -14.50 15.01 13.76
C GLY A 432 -15.19 15.18 12.40
N THR A 433 -14.88 16.26 11.68
CA THR A 433 -15.33 16.55 10.33
C THR A 433 -14.12 16.78 9.41
N LEU A 434 -14.36 16.91 8.10
CA LEU A 434 -13.32 17.31 7.15
C LEU A 434 -13.81 18.55 6.42
N ASP A 435 -13.20 19.69 6.71
CA ASP A 435 -13.53 20.91 6.03
C ASP A 435 -12.89 20.98 4.62
N LEU A 436 -13.23 22.01 3.85
CA LEU A 436 -12.69 22.17 2.50
C LEU A 436 -11.16 22.39 2.51
N ALA A 437 -10.62 23.07 3.51
CA ALA A 437 -9.20 23.34 3.63
C ALA A 437 -8.43 22.05 3.94
N GLU A 438 -8.91 21.25 4.88
CA GLU A 438 -8.36 19.95 5.25
C GLU A 438 -8.38 18.96 4.09
N LEU A 439 -9.51 18.88 3.37
CA LEU A 439 -9.62 18.05 2.17
C LEU A 439 -8.65 18.49 1.06
N LEU A 440 -8.50 19.80 0.85
CA LEU A 440 -7.56 20.33 -0.13
C LEU A 440 -6.11 20.08 0.27
N ASP A 441 -5.79 20.15 1.56
CA ASP A 441 -4.46 19.84 2.06
C ASP A 441 -4.15 18.35 1.96
N ALA A 442 -5.06 17.48 2.40
CA ALA A 442 -4.99 16.04 2.22
C ALA A 442 -4.75 15.65 0.75
N PHE A 443 -5.50 16.25 -0.17
CA PHE A 443 -5.32 16.03 -1.61
C PHE A 443 -3.92 16.44 -2.07
N LYS A 444 -3.44 17.62 -1.66
CA LYS A 444 -2.11 18.11 -2.02
C LYS A 444 -1.01 17.18 -1.50
N THR A 445 -1.16 16.73 -0.27
CA THR A 445 -0.12 15.99 0.43
C THR A 445 -0.02 14.55 -0.05
N CYS A 446 -1.09 13.98 -0.65
CA CYS A 446 -1.12 12.57 -1.01
C CYS A 446 -1.21 12.30 -2.53
N ALA A 447 -1.66 13.25 -3.34
CA ALA A 447 -1.77 13.07 -4.79
C ALA A 447 -0.40 12.90 -5.48
N PRO A 448 -0.36 12.29 -6.69
CA PRO A 448 0.86 12.20 -7.49
C PRO A 448 1.49 13.59 -7.67
N ALA A 449 2.80 13.71 -7.49
CA ALA A 449 3.47 15.00 -7.47
C ALA A 449 3.24 15.81 -8.77
N GLU A 450 3.11 15.12 -9.90
CA GLU A 450 2.82 15.72 -11.20
C GLU A 450 1.41 16.35 -11.26
N ALA A 451 0.44 15.76 -10.57
CA ALA A 451 -0.95 16.22 -10.57
C ALA A 451 -1.13 17.55 -9.83
N LEU A 452 -0.30 17.82 -8.80
CA LEU A 452 -0.37 19.01 -7.96
C LEU A 452 -0.10 20.33 -8.70
N THR A 453 0.51 20.24 -9.87
CA THR A 453 0.97 21.41 -10.64
C THR A 453 -0.03 21.88 -11.68
N ARG A 454 -1.05 21.08 -12.02
CA ARG A 454 -2.10 21.47 -12.97
C ARG A 454 -3.11 22.46 -12.39
N THR A 455 -3.27 22.46 -11.07
CA THR A 455 -4.26 23.28 -10.36
C THR A 455 -3.84 24.75 -10.22
N THR A 456 -2.54 25.04 -10.19
CA THR A 456 -2.02 26.41 -10.02
C THR A 456 -2.04 27.25 -11.29
N ASN A 457 -1.98 26.63 -12.48
CA ASN A 457 -1.98 27.37 -13.76
C ASN A 457 -3.36 27.93 -14.15
N ASN A 458 -4.45 27.46 -13.54
CA ASN A 458 -5.80 28.00 -13.80
C ASN A 458 -6.18 29.19 -12.92
N SER A 459 -5.42 29.49 -11.87
CA SER A 459 -5.71 30.61 -10.95
C SER A 459 -5.03 31.93 -11.34
N ASN A 460 -4.14 31.93 -12.33
CA ASN A 460 -3.36 33.13 -12.73
C ASN A 460 -3.80 33.81 -14.04
N ASN A 461 -4.97 33.45 -14.60
CA ASN A 461 -5.50 34.07 -15.82
C ASN A 461 -6.71 34.99 -15.58
N ASN A 462 -6.73 35.72 -14.46
CA ASN A 462 -7.65 36.85 -14.27
C ASN A 462 -6.90 38.01 -13.62
N ASN A 463 -6.26 38.84 -14.47
CA ASN A 463 -6.27 40.31 -14.41
C ASN A 463 -5.09 40.85 -15.20
N ASN A 464 -5.36 41.29 -16.44
CA ASN A 464 -4.87 42.55 -16.99
C ASN A 464 -5.36 42.69 -18.43
N ASN A 465 -6.58 43.22 -18.59
CA ASN A 465 -6.93 43.97 -19.80
C ASN A 465 -7.50 45.30 -19.32
N LYS A 466 -6.61 46.30 -19.21
CA LYS A 466 -6.99 47.70 -19.37
C LYS A 466 -6.59 48.13 -20.76
N ASP A 467 -7.56 48.74 -21.41
CA ASP A 467 -7.58 49.24 -22.78
C ASP A 467 -6.31 49.95 -23.22
N ASN A 468 -5.91 49.70 -24.47
CA ASN A 468 -5.55 50.80 -25.37
C ASN A 468 -5.68 50.39 -26.84
N ASN A 469 -6.50 51.17 -27.54
CA ASN A 469 -6.67 51.20 -28.99
C ASN A 469 -5.34 51.47 -29.72
N ASN A 470 -5.09 50.77 -30.83
CA ASN A 470 -4.84 51.44 -32.12
C ASN A 470 -4.79 50.48 -33.32
N ASN A 471 -5.30 51.01 -34.44
CA ASN A 471 -5.45 50.43 -35.77
C ASN A 471 -4.13 49.91 -36.40
N ASN A 472 -4.17 48.79 -37.15
CA ASN A 472 -4.01 48.78 -38.62
C ASN A 472 -4.02 47.37 -39.27
N THR A 473 -4.91 47.23 -40.26
CA THR A 473 -4.80 46.61 -41.60
C THR A 473 -4.04 45.29 -41.92
N ASN A 474 -4.81 44.39 -42.55
CA ASN A 474 -4.57 43.59 -43.78
C ASN A 474 -3.92 42.18 -43.78
N ASN A 475 -4.73 41.25 -44.32
CA ASN A 475 -4.47 40.19 -45.31
C ASN A 475 -3.58 38.97 -44.94
N ASN A 476 -4.18 37.78 -44.78
CA ASN A 476 -4.52 36.84 -45.88
C ASN A 476 -4.89 35.44 -45.34
N LYS A 477 -5.91 34.83 -45.96
CA LYS A 477 -6.35 33.41 -45.87
C LYS A 477 -5.39 32.50 -46.70
N PRO A 478 -5.48 31.13 -46.69
CA PRO A 478 -6.70 30.33 -46.49
C PRO A 478 -6.60 29.01 -45.69
N ALA A 479 -7.82 28.50 -45.47
CA ALA A 479 -8.28 27.29 -44.81
C ALA A 479 -7.68 25.95 -45.25
N ARG A 480 -7.64 25.00 -44.31
CA ARG A 480 -7.88 23.58 -44.61
C ARG A 480 -8.70 22.90 -43.50
N GLN A 481 -9.65 22.11 -43.96
CA GLN A 481 -10.76 21.48 -43.25
C GLN A 481 -10.31 20.46 -42.19
N GLN A 482 -10.97 20.46 -41.02
CA GLN A 482 -11.13 19.24 -40.22
C GLN A 482 -12.60 19.06 -39.82
N ARG A 483 -13.03 17.80 -39.93
CA ARG A 483 -14.39 17.29 -39.87
C ARG A 483 -14.98 17.47 -38.47
N ARG A 484 -16.21 17.98 -38.41
CA ARG A 484 -17.12 17.91 -37.26
C ARG A 484 -17.60 16.46 -37.07
N PHE A 485 -17.37 15.89 -35.89
CA PHE A 485 -18.31 14.97 -35.27
C PHE A 485 -18.86 15.69 -34.04
N GLY A 486 -20.18 15.91 -34.04
CA GLY A 486 -20.87 16.70 -33.01
C GLY A 486 -21.18 15.87 -31.78
N SER A 487 -20.87 16.42 -30.60
CA SER A 487 -21.45 16.02 -29.32
C SER A 487 -22.36 17.14 -28.81
N ASN A 488 -23.59 17.22 -29.34
CA ASN A 488 -24.64 18.04 -28.75
C ASN A 488 -25.46 17.16 -27.79
N ARG A 489 -25.16 17.23 -26.50
CA ARG A 489 -26.10 16.98 -25.40
C ARG A 489 -25.56 17.47 -24.05
N CYS A 490 -25.37 18.79 -23.92
CA CYS A 490 -25.14 19.44 -22.62
C CYS A 490 -26.15 20.57 -22.28
N ASP A 491 -27.13 20.86 -23.12
CA ASP A 491 -28.02 22.02 -22.95
C ASP A 491 -29.43 21.70 -22.43
N SER A 492 -29.61 20.71 -21.56
CA SER A 492 -30.94 20.49 -20.94
C SER A 492 -30.94 20.07 -19.46
N PHE A 493 -29.85 20.30 -18.72
CA PHE A 493 -29.86 20.10 -17.27
C PHE A 493 -29.61 21.39 -16.44
N MET A 494 -29.41 22.53 -17.11
CA MET A 494 -29.17 23.84 -16.47
C MET A 494 -30.45 24.71 -16.36
N GLY A 495 -31.61 24.07 -16.21
CA GLY A 495 -32.92 24.75 -16.13
C GLY A 495 -33.55 24.83 -14.73
N LEU A 496 -33.07 24.06 -13.76
CA LEU A 496 -33.62 24.04 -12.40
C LEU A 496 -32.50 24.30 -11.40
N PHE A 497 -32.14 25.56 -11.14
CA PHE A 497 -31.63 26.05 -9.85
C PHE A 497 -31.45 27.58 -9.97
N ARG A 498 -32.58 28.29 -10.10
CA ARG A 498 -32.66 29.73 -9.83
C ARG A 498 -33.55 29.93 -8.61
N ARG A 499 -32.91 30.11 -7.45
CA ARG A 499 -33.25 31.03 -6.35
C ARG A 499 -32.59 30.53 -5.06
N GLY A 500 -31.73 31.36 -4.49
CA GLY A 500 -31.05 31.09 -3.23
C GLY A 500 -29.69 31.76 -3.24
N SER A 501 -29.62 32.92 -2.62
CA SER A 501 -28.41 33.73 -2.41
C SER A 501 -27.37 32.97 -1.59
N ALA A 502 -26.22 32.68 -2.17
CA ALA A 502 -24.97 32.45 -1.45
C ALA A 502 -23.82 33.05 -2.28
N SER A 503 -23.14 34.00 -1.67
CA SER A 503 -22.04 34.79 -2.21
C SER A 503 -20.75 33.97 -2.36
N CYS A 504 -20.01 34.25 -3.43
CA CYS A 504 -18.59 33.96 -3.64
C CYS A 504 -18.08 32.57 -3.23
N CYS A 505 -18.32 31.59 -4.10
CA CYS A 505 -17.48 30.40 -4.19
C CYS A 505 -16.94 30.36 -5.63
N SER A 506 -15.63 30.28 -5.81
CA SER A 506 -15.05 30.26 -7.15
C SER A 506 -15.52 29.00 -7.90
N ARG A 507 -15.67 29.07 -9.23
CA ARG A 507 -16.11 27.90 -10.05
C ARG A 507 -15.23 26.66 -9.84
N SER A 508 -13.99 26.84 -9.40
CA SER A 508 -13.06 25.79 -8.97
C SER A 508 -13.42 25.16 -7.61
N GLU A 509 -13.84 25.95 -6.63
CA GLU A 509 -14.26 25.45 -5.31
C GLU A 509 -15.57 24.67 -5.39
N LEU A 510 -16.52 25.12 -6.22
CA LEU A 510 -17.76 24.37 -6.47
C LEU A 510 -17.48 23.04 -7.21
N PHE A 511 -16.46 23.02 -8.09
CA PHE A 511 -16.05 21.79 -8.76
C PHE A 511 -15.36 20.82 -7.80
N VAL A 512 -14.53 21.31 -6.88
CA VAL A 512 -13.89 20.47 -5.83
C VAL A 512 -14.93 19.95 -4.85
N PHE A 513 -15.87 20.79 -4.40
CA PHE A 513 -16.93 20.35 -3.49
C PHE A 513 -17.85 19.30 -4.15
N ILE A 514 -18.26 19.53 -5.40
CA ILE A 514 -19.02 18.55 -6.19
C ILE A 514 -18.17 17.30 -6.43
N PHE A 515 -16.86 17.42 -6.67
CA PHE A 515 -15.96 16.29 -6.91
C PHE A 515 -15.69 15.47 -5.63
N CYS A 516 -15.57 16.09 -4.46
CA CYS A 516 -15.43 15.42 -3.17
C CYS A 516 -16.75 14.74 -2.77
N LEU A 517 -17.88 15.42 -2.96
CA LEU A 517 -19.19 14.78 -2.87
C LEU A 517 -19.28 13.61 -3.86
N PHE A 518 -18.72 13.76 -5.07
CA PHE A 518 -18.66 12.72 -6.10
C PHE A 518 -17.67 11.60 -5.77
N VAL A 519 -16.64 11.81 -4.93
CA VAL A 519 -15.69 10.76 -4.47
C VAL A 519 -16.31 9.98 -3.31
N VAL A 520 -16.94 10.67 -2.36
CA VAL A 520 -17.75 10.03 -1.31
C VAL A 520 -18.93 9.31 -1.93
N LEU A 521 -19.60 9.90 -2.94
CA LEU A 521 -20.69 9.28 -3.70
C LEU A 521 -20.20 8.23 -4.70
N LEU A 522 -19.01 8.32 -5.31
CA LEU A 522 -18.39 7.26 -6.13
C LEU A 522 -17.92 6.11 -5.25
N PHE A 523 -17.57 6.38 -4.00
CA PHE A 523 -17.23 5.37 -3.03
C PHE A 523 -18.50 4.68 -2.54
N LEU A 524 -19.56 5.42 -2.18
CA LEU A 524 -20.91 4.89 -1.92
C LEU A 524 -21.53 4.22 -3.16
N TRP A 525 -21.20 4.68 -4.37
CA TRP A 525 -21.68 4.12 -5.64
C TRP A 525 -20.85 2.94 -6.12
N SER A 526 -19.53 2.91 -5.90
CA SER A 526 -18.70 1.70 -6.09
C SER A 526 -19.02 0.66 -5.02
N LEU A 527 -19.41 1.10 -3.81
CA LEU A 527 -20.08 0.27 -2.83
C LEU A 527 -21.40 -0.27 -3.40
N CYS A 528 -22.28 0.56 -3.96
CA CYS A 528 -23.49 0.09 -4.65
C CYS A 528 -23.22 -0.71 -5.95
N VAL A 529 -22.08 -0.59 -6.63
CA VAL A 529 -21.77 -1.31 -7.91
C VAL A 529 -20.95 -2.58 -7.64
N CYS A 530 -20.31 -2.69 -6.47
CA CYS A 530 -19.87 -3.97 -5.93
C CYS A 530 -21.03 -4.73 -5.27
N ILE A 531 -22.12 -4.04 -4.88
CA ILE A 531 -23.27 -4.63 -4.18
C ILE A 531 -24.48 -4.90 -5.11
N CYS A 532 -24.69 -4.10 -6.16
CA CYS A 532 -25.62 -4.33 -7.27
C CYS A 532 -24.88 -4.88 -8.49
#